data_AF-A0A656G759-F1
#
_entry.id   AF-A0A656G759-F1
#
_cell.length_a   1.000
_cell.length_b   1.000
_cell.length_c   1.000
_cell.angle_alpha   90.00
_cell.angle_beta   90.00
_cell.angle_gamma   90.00
#
_symmetry.space_group_name_H-M   'P 1'
#
loop_
_entity.id
_entity.type
_entity.pdbx_description
1 polymer ?
#
loop_
_entity_poly.entity_id
_entity_poly.type
_entity_poly.pdbx_seq_one_letter_code
_entity_poly.pdbx_strand_id
1 'polypeptide(L)'
;MKLLFTTVLACCLLTALAVHASAQPSSPEGMYRTHAQNYKDMVLATCIASAYKFSDNVGTDAGSSVTALREWANYDWEKSPEKPREFVDNYLARDFLSNPK
;
A
#
# COMPACT_ATOMS: atom_id res chain seq x y z
N MET A 1 -35.66 -2.20 -39.45
CA MET A 1 -34.34 -1.57 -39.20
C MET A 1 -34.39 -0.48 -38.14
N LYS A 2 -35.20 0.59 -38.27
CA LYS A 2 -35.31 1.67 -37.25
C LYS A 2 -35.62 1.17 -35.82
N LEU A 3 -36.50 0.17 -35.68
CA LEU A 3 -36.89 -0.39 -34.37
C LEU A 3 -35.77 -1.17 -33.65
N LEU A 4 -34.83 -1.75 -34.42
CA LEU A 4 -33.65 -2.47 -33.90
C LEU A 4 -32.55 -1.49 -33.46
N PHE A 5 -32.41 -0.35 -34.15
CA PHE A 5 -31.46 0.69 -33.74
C PHE A 5 -31.88 1.40 -32.45
N THR A 6 -33.20 1.60 -32.25
CA THR A 6 -33.72 2.24 -31.03
C THR A 6 -33.59 1.38 -29.79
N THR A 7 -33.72 0.05 -29.90
CA THR A 7 -33.56 -0.86 -28.76
C THR A 7 -32.10 -1.03 -28.35
N VAL A 8 -31.17 -1.08 -29.31
CA VAL A 8 -29.73 -1.12 -29.01
C VAL A 8 -29.27 0.16 -28.30
N LEU A 9 -29.74 1.33 -28.75
CA LEU A 9 -29.39 2.61 -28.13
C LEU A 9 -29.94 2.76 -26.71
N ALA A 10 -31.17 2.28 -26.46
CA ALA A 10 -31.77 2.28 -25.13
C ALA A 10 -31.05 1.34 -24.14
N CYS A 11 -30.59 0.17 -24.63
CA CYS A 11 -29.85 -0.79 -23.81
C CYS A 11 -28.46 -0.25 -23.39
N CYS A 12 -27.78 0.49 -24.26
CA CYS A 12 -26.49 1.12 -23.97
C CYS A 12 -26.59 2.28 -22.96
N LEU A 13 -27.73 2.98 -22.88
CA LEU A 13 -27.95 4.05 -21.90
C LEU A 13 -28.19 3.50 -20.48
N LEU A 14 -28.82 2.32 -20.37
CA LEU A 14 -29.07 1.66 -19.09
C LEU A 14 -27.80 1.07 -18.46
N THR A 15 -26.85 0.60 -19.26
CA THR A 15 -25.57 0.08 -18.74
C THR A 15 -24.61 1.18 -18.29
N ALA A 16 -24.68 2.37 -18.91
CA ALA A 16 -23.88 3.53 -18.49
C ALA A 16 -24.27 4.06 -17.09
N LEU A 17 -25.53 3.92 -16.69
CA LEU A 17 -26.03 4.30 -15.36
C LEU A 17 -25.67 3.28 -14.26
N ALA A 18 -25.26 2.05 -14.63
CA ALA A 18 -24.90 1.01 -13.69
C ALA A 18 -23.41 1.01 -13.29
N VAL A 19 -22.59 1.86 -13.93
CA VAL A 19 -21.21 2.09 -13.50
C VAL A 19 -21.25 2.90 -12.20
N HIS A 20 -21.39 2.18 -11.08
CA HIS A 20 -21.06 2.73 -9.79
C HIS A 20 -19.56 3.01 -9.83
N ALA A 21 -19.18 4.29 -9.86
CA ALA A 21 -17.85 4.67 -9.43
C ALA A 21 -17.71 4.07 -8.03
N SER A 22 -16.84 3.06 -7.87
CA SER A 22 -16.44 2.59 -6.55
C SER A 22 -15.94 3.81 -5.81
N ALA A 23 -16.76 4.35 -4.91
CA ALA A 23 -16.33 5.40 -4.03
C ALA A 23 -15.20 4.77 -3.22
N GLN A 24 -13.96 5.13 -3.56
CA GLN A 24 -12.81 4.73 -2.76
C GLN A 24 -13.16 5.08 -1.30
N PRO A 25 -12.91 4.17 -0.34
CA PRO A 25 -13.17 4.46 1.06
C PRO A 25 -12.56 5.83 1.40
N SER A 26 -13.33 6.69 2.05
CA SER A 26 -12.82 8.00 2.52
C SER A 26 -11.81 7.86 3.67
N SER A 27 -11.61 6.62 4.13
CA SER A 27 -10.73 6.20 5.20
C SER A 27 -9.52 5.45 4.65
N PRO A 28 -8.38 5.48 5.37
CA PRO A 28 -7.21 4.73 4.98
C PRO A 28 -7.46 3.23 4.89
N GLU A 29 -6.94 2.60 3.83
CA GLU A 29 -7.04 1.14 3.60
C GLU A 29 -6.49 0.30 4.75
N GLY A 30 -5.51 0.82 5.51
CA GLY A 30 -4.95 0.12 6.67
C GLY A 30 -5.98 -0.22 7.75
N MET A 31 -7.10 0.52 7.82
CA MET A 31 -8.18 0.21 8.76
C MET A 31 -8.95 -1.07 8.43
N TYR A 32 -8.96 -1.50 7.17
CA TYR A 32 -9.76 -2.64 6.70
C TYR A 32 -8.93 -3.88 6.39
N ARG A 33 -7.61 -3.72 6.23
CA ARG A 33 -6.67 -4.81 5.93
C ARG A 33 -6.27 -5.58 7.19
N THR A 34 -5.74 -6.78 6.99
CA THR A 34 -5.26 -7.59 8.11
C THR A 34 -4.04 -6.94 8.78
N HIS A 35 -3.91 -7.10 10.10
CA HIS A 35 -2.72 -6.67 10.84
C HIS A 35 -1.42 -7.21 10.24
N ALA A 36 -1.42 -8.47 9.79
CA ALA A 36 -0.26 -9.08 9.14
C ALA A 36 0.14 -8.39 7.83
N GLN A 37 -0.83 -7.93 7.04
CA GLN A 37 -0.56 -7.15 5.83
C GLN A 37 -0.03 -5.76 6.17
N ASN A 38 -0.66 -5.07 7.12
CA ASN A 38 -0.18 -3.77 7.59
C ASN A 38 1.21 -3.85 8.20
N TYR A 39 1.56 -4.95 8.90
CA TYR A 39 2.90 -5.20 9.41
C TYR A 39 3.92 -5.35 8.28
N LYS A 40 3.60 -6.11 7.22
CA LYS A 40 4.49 -6.24 6.05
C LYS A 40 4.72 -4.89 5.37
N ASP A 41 3.66 -4.11 5.19
CA ASP A 41 3.74 -2.76 4.61
C ASP A 41 4.56 -1.82 5.49
N MET A 42 4.41 -1.91 6.81
CA MET A 42 5.18 -1.11 7.76
C MET A 42 6.67 -1.45 7.69
N VAL A 43 7.02 -2.73 7.61
CA VAL A 43 8.41 -3.19 7.45
C VAL A 43 8.96 -2.73 6.10
N LEU A 44 8.17 -2.80 5.04
CA LEU A 44 8.54 -2.27 3.72
C LEU A 44 8.78 -0.76 3.75
N ALA A 45 7.87 0.01 4.34
CA ALA A 45 8.02 1.46 4.51
C ALA A 45 9.28 1.79 5.35
N THR A 46 9.56 1.00 6.39
CA THR A 46 10.78 1.13 7.20
C THR A 46 12.03 0.88 6.34
N CYS A 47 12.00 -0.13 5.48
CA CYS A 47 13.08 -0.41 4.54
C CYS A 47 13.35 0.76 3.59
N ILE A 48 12.31 1.33 2.97
CA ILE A 48 12.43 2.48 2.07
C ILE A 48 12.94 3.70 2.83
N ALA A 49 12.37 4.01 3.99
CA ALA A 49 12.79 5.13 4.83
C ALA A 49 14.27 5.01 5.25
N SER A 50 14.72 3.81 5.63
CA SER A 50 16.12 3.56 5.99
C SER A 50 17.07 3.68 4.81
N ALA A 51 16.71 3.13 3.65
CA ALA A 51 17.52 3.19 2.44
C ALA A 51 17.68 4.63 1.91
N TYR A 52 16.63 5.44 2.04
CA TYR A 52 16.58 6.83 1.58
C TYR A 52 16.58 7.84 2.73
N LYS A 53 17.22 7.52 3.86
CA LYS A 53 17.16 8.34 5.09
C LYS A 53 17.63 9.80 4.95
N PHE A 54 18.39 10.12 3.91
CA PHE A 54 18.88 11.47 3.61
C PHE A 54 18.13 12.16 2.47
N SER A 55 17.05 11.56 1.99
CA SER A 55 16.19 12.13 0.95
C SER A 55 15.02 12.83 1.61
N ASP A 56 14.95 14.15 1.46
CA ASP A 56 13.92 15.00 2.07
C ASP A 56 12.50 14.66 1.60
N ASN A 57 12.37 14.09 0.40
CA ASN A 57 11.09 13.62 -0.16
C ASN A 57 10.82 12.14 0.16
N VAL A 58 11.66 11.22 -0.32
CA VAL A 58 11.39 9.77 -0.22
C VAL A 58 11.50 9.29 1.23
N GLY A 59 12.55 9.69 1.94
CA GLY A 59 12.77 9.31 3.33
C GLY A 59 11.65 9.80 4.24
N THR A 60 11.25 11.06 4.07
CA THR A 60 10.17 11.70 4.85
C THR A 60 8.80 11.08 4.57
N ASP A 61 8.46 10.86 3.30
CA ASP A 61 7.18 10.25 2.91
C ASP A 61 7.06 8.80 3.41
N ALA A 62 8.11 8.00 3.21
CA ALA A 62 8.15 6.64 3.72
C ALA A 62 8.15 6.59 5.26
N GLY A 63 8.87 7.50 5.94
CA GLY A 63 8.85 7.62 7.40
C GLY A 63 7.48 7.98 7.97
N SER A 64 6.73 8.83 7.26
CA SER A 64 5.33 9.14 7.59
C SER A 64 4.45 7.90 7.45
N SER A 65 4.65 7.12 6.39
CA SER A 65 3.96 5.83 6.18
C SER A 65 4.26 4.82 7.28
N VAL A 66 5.50 4.73 7.78
CA VAL A 66 5.85 3.89 8.95
C VAL A 66 5.00 4.28 10.16
N THR A 67 4.92 5.58 10.45
CA THR A 67 4.17 6.09 11.61
C THR A 67 2.69 5.74 11.53
N ALA A 68 2.06 5.95 10.36
CA ALA A 68 0.66 5.59 10.17
C ALA A 68 0.40 4.08 10.30
N LEU A 69 1.27 3.23 9.75
CA LEU A 69 1.07 1.79 9.75
C LEU A 69 1.32 1.14 11.11
N ARG A 70 2.10 1.78 12.02
CA ARG A 70 2.28 1.29 13.39
C ARG A 70 0.96 1.12 14.14
N GLU A 71 0.01 2.02 13.90
CA GLU A 71 -1.33 1.99 14.51
C GLU A 71 -2.16 0.77 14.05
N TRP A 72 -1.97 0.31 12.81
CA TRP A 72 -2.82 -0.74 12.21
C TRP A 72 -2.12 -2.10 12.08
N ALA A 73 -0.80 -2.17 12.28
CA ALA A 73 -0.04 -3.41 12.27
C ALA A 73 -0.28 -4.29 13.50
N ASN A 74 -0.80 -3.72 14.59
CA ASN A 74 -1.03 -4.40 15.88
C ASN A 74 0.20 -5.22 16.32
N TYR A 75 1.39 -4.62 16.17
CA TYR A 75 2.66 -5.21 16.54
C TYR A 75 2.97 -4.91 18.00
N ASP A 76 3.44 -5.92 18.73
CA ASP A 76 3.81 -5.78 20.14
C ASP A 76 5.21 -5.15 20.26
N TRP A 77 5.21 -3.82 20.34
CA TRP A 77 6.42 -3.01 20.49
C TRP A 77 7.09 -3.16 21.85
N GLU A 78 6.37 -3.60 22.88
CA GLU A 78 6.95 -3.82 24.22
C GLU A 78 7.78 -5.11 24.23
N LYS A 79 7.30 -6.15 23.54
CA LYS A 79 7.98 -7.43 23.45
C LYS A 79 9.21 -7.41 22.55
N SER A 80 9.20 -6.63 21.48
CA SER A 80 10.20 -6.73 20.41
C SER A 80 10.44 -5.42 19.63
N PRO A 81 10.74 -4.30 20.31
CA PRO A 81 10.80 -2.98 19.67
C PRO A 81 11.84 -2.88 18.54
N GLU A 82 12.92 -3.63 18.62
CA GLU A 82 14.06 -3.58 17.70
C GLU A 82 13.90 -4.46 16.45
N LYS A 83 13.06 -5.52 16.50
CA LYS A 83 13.04 -6.57 15.48
C LYS A 83 12.71 -6.09 14.06
N PRO A 84 11.75 -5.16 13.85
CA PRO A 84 11.47 -4.64 12.51
C PRO A 84 12.68 -3.90 11.91
N ARG A 85 13.41 -3.13 12.72
CA ARG A 85 14.62 -2.42 12.28
C ARG A 85 15.77 -3.40 12.02
N GLU A 86 16.01 -4.34 12.94
CA GLU A 86 17.04 -5.37 12.78
C GLU A 86 16.84 -6.18 11.48
N PHE A 87 15.59 -6.55 11.18
CA PHE A 87 15.25 -7.25 9.94
C PHE A 87 15.59 -6.41 8.69
N VAL A 88 15.22 -5.12 8.71
CA VAL A 88 15.50 -4.18 7.61
C VAL A 88 16.99 -3.96 7.43
N ASP A 89 17.74 -3.72 8.51
CA ASP A 89 19.18 -3.48 8.45
C ASP A 89 19.92 -4.69 7.86
N ASN A 90 19.53 -5.91 8.27
CA ASN A 90 20.04 -7.15 7.69
C ASN A 90 19.67 -7.34 6.21
N TYR A 91 18.50 -6.86 5.78
CA TYR A 91 18.09 -6.91 4.38
C TYR A 91 18.89 -5.93 3.53
N LEU A 92 19.09 -4.70 4.01
CA LEU A 92 19.83 -3.65 3.30
C LEU A 92 21.34 -3.90 3.24
N ALA A 93 21.89 -4.67 4.19
CA ALA A 93 23.30 -5.06 4.19
C ALA A 93 23.65 -6.13 3.14
N ARG A 94 22.66 -6.71 2.44
CA ARG A 94 22.90 -7.74 1.41
C ARG A 94 23.59 -7.12 0.19
N ASP A 95 24.53 -7.85 -0.38
CA ASP A 95 25.11 -7.49 -1.67
C ASP A 95 24.16 -7.90 -2.81
N PHE A 96 23.54 -6.90 -3.44
CA PHE A 96 22.65 -7.10 -4.58
C PHE A 96 23.39 -7.00 -5.93
N LEU A 97 24.66 -6.60 -5.94
CA LEU A 97 25.45 -6.36 -7.15
C LEU A 97 26.18 -7.61 -7.64
N SER A 98 26.39 -8.60 -6.78
CA SER A 98 27.04 -9.88 -7.10
C SER A 98 26.11 -10.91 -7.76
N ASN A 99 24.84 -10.56 -8.01
CA ASN A 99 23.92 -11.45 -8.70
C ASN A 99 24.22 -11.42 -10.22
N PRO A 100 24.61 -12.54 -10.84
CA PRO A 100 24.76 -12.58 -12.29
C PRO A 100 23.42 -12.28 -12.95
N LYS A 101 23.40 -11.31 -13.86
CA LYS A 101 22.23 -11.02 -14.70
C LYS A 101 21.86 -12.20 -15.58
#